data_AF-A0A5C3KX48-F1
#
_entry.id   AF-A0A5C3KX48-F1
#
_cell.length_a   1.000
_cell.length_b   1.000
_cell.length_c   1.000
_cell.angle_alpha   90.00
_cell.angle_beta   90.00
_cell.angle_gamma   90.00
#
_symmetry.space_group_name_H-M   'P 1'
#
loop_
_entity.id
_entity.type
_entity.pdbx_description
1 polymer ?
#
loop_
_entity_poly.entity_id
_entity_poly.type
_entity_poly.pdbx_seq_one_letter_code
_entity_poly.pdbx_strand_id
1 'polypeptide(L)' 'MSKFAPHRGSANQQRATSSTVCQKCLERGHFTYQCKGARPYVSRPSRTKQLENPKLKLKATPTVEVPEEFKKP' A
#
# COMPACT_ATOMS: atom_id res chain seq x y z
N MET A 1 -13.51 27.05 -27.73
CA MET A 1 -13.99 27.07 -26.32
C MET A 1 -15.37 26.40 -26.28
N SER A 2 -15.45 25.12 -25.89
CA SER A 2 -16.68 24.33 -25.98
C SER A 2 -17.61 24.59 -24.77
N LYS A 3 -18.85 24.95 -25.08
CA LYS A 3 -19.95 25.32 -24.14
C LYS A 3 -20.56 24.16 -23.33
N PHE A 4 -19.98 22.96 -23.41
CA PHE A 4 -20.57 21.73 -22.85
C PHE A 4 -19.67 20.99 -21.85
N ALA A 5 -18.49 21.51 -21.50
CA ALA A 5 -17.71 20.93 -20.43
C ALA A 5 -18.25 21.44 -19.07
N PRO A 6 -18.69 20.57 -18.15
CA PRO A 6 -19.03 21.01 -16.80
C PRO A 6 -17.74 21.43 -16.11
N HIS A 7 -17.45 22.73 -16.14
CA HIS A 7 -16.51 23.35 -15.21
C HIS A 7 -17.15 23.28 -13.82
N ARG A 8 -17.04 22.11 -13.16
CA ARG A 8 -17.37 21.98 -11.74
C ARG A 8 -16.54 23.02 -11.02
N GLY A 9 -17.22 24.03 -10.48
CA GLY A 9 -16.64 25.04 -9.62
C GLY A 9 -15.80 24.34 -8.57
N SER A 10 -14.51 24.65 -8.57
CA SER A 10 -13.53 24.01 -7.72
C SER A 10 -13.92 24.24 -6.26
N ALA A 11 -14.45 23.20 -5.61
CA ALA A 11 -14.51 23.11 -4.16
C ALA A 11 -13.06 22.89 -3.65
N ASN A 12 -12.21 23.91 -3.88
CA ASN A 12 -10.74 23.80 -3.82
C ASN A 12 -10.18 23.86 -2.40
N GLN A 13 -11.03 23.65 -1.38
CA GLN A 13 -10.60 23.56 0.00
C GLN A 13 -11.26 22.35 0.64
N GLN A 14 -10.95 21.16 0.10
CA GLN A 14 -11.15 19.92 0.83
C GLN A 14 -10.37 20.06 2.14
N ARG A 15 -11.05 20.12 3.29
CA ARG A 15 -10.38 20.00 4.59
C ARG A 15 -9.96 18.55 4.77
N ALA A 16 -8.77 18.33 5.31
CA ALA A 16 -8.30 16.99 5.56
C ALA A 16 -9.26 16.32 6.55
N THR A 17 -9.75 15.14 6.16
CA THR A 17 -10.57 14.32 7.05
C THR A 17 -9.67 13.51 7.97
N SER A 18 -10.22 12.93 9.04
CA SER A 18 -9.47 12.05 9.94
C SER A 18 -8.92 10.79 9.24
N SER A 19 -9.43 10.43 8.06
CA SER A 19 -8.92 9.32 7.24
C SER A 19 -7.85 9.76 6.23
N THR A 20 -7.64 11.06 6.02
CA THR A 20 -6.64 11.58 5.10
C THR A 20 -5.24 11.31 5.67
N VAL A 21 -4.46 10.48 4.98
CA VAL A 21 -3.07 10.14 5.35
C VAL A 21 -2.09 11.01 4.56
N CYS A 22 -1.16 11.63 5.26
CA CYS A 22 -0.08 12.41 4.68
C CYS A 22 1.01 11.50 4.10
N GLN A 23 1.37 11.69 2.82
CA GLN A 23 2.41 10.88 2.16
C GLN A 23 3.84 11.17 2.66
N LYS A 24 4.05 12.30 3.36
CA LYS A 24 5.38 12.71 3.85
C LYS A 24 5.68 12.13 5.23
N CYS A 25 4.80 12.33 6.22
CA CYS A 25 5.02 11.84 7.58
C CYS A 25 4.24 10.55 7.91
N LEU A 26 3.34 10.09 7.04
CA LEU A 26 2.46 8.93 7.24
C LEU A 26 1.41 9.08 8.36
N GLU A 27 1.27 10.27 8.94
CA GLU A 27 0.23 10.59 9.92
C GLU A 27 -1.09 11.00 9.25
N ARG A 28 -2.16 11.01 10.03
CA ARG A 28 -3.51 11.38 9.57
C ARG A 28 -3.87 12.82 9.92
N GLY A 29 -4.87 13.36 9.23
CA GLY A 29 -5.50 14.64 9.58
C GLY A 29 -4.93 15.87 8.88
N HIS A 30 -4.02 15.70 7.92
CA HIS A 30 -3.52 16.79 7.09
C HIS A 30 -3.08 16.31 5.71
N PHE A 31 -3.03 17.24 4.75
CA PHE A 31 -2.46 16.99 3.43
C PHE A 31 -0.96 17.26 3.42
N THR A 32 -0.26 16.67 2.45
CA THR A 32 1.20 16.74 2.32
C THR A 32 1.74 18.18 2.27
N TYR A 33 0.99 19.14 1.70
CA TYR A 33 1.40 20.55 1.61
C TYR A 33 1.33 21.30 2.96
N GLN A 34 0.60 20.79 3.96
CA GLN A 34 0.52 21.34 5.32
C GLN A 34 1.48 20.62 6.28
N CYS A 35 2.18 19.59 5.83
CA CYS A 35 2.96 18.69 6.69
C CYS A 35 4.23 19.36 7.23
N LYS A 36 4.23 19.62 8.53
CA LYS A 36 5.40 20.09 9.30
C LYS A 36 6.26 18.95 9.87
N GLY A 37 5.77 17.71 9.84
CA GLY A 37 6.50 16.53 10.33
C GLY A 37 7.70 16.16 9.45
N ALA A 38 8.71 15.53 10.09
CA ALA A 38 9.81 14.87 9.40
C ALA A 38 9.34 13.56 8.76
N ARG A 39 10.05 13.10 7.73
CA ARG A 39 9.71 11.86 7.02
C ARG A 39 10.27 10.67 7.81
N PRO A 40 9.43 9.82 8.42
CA PRO A 40 9.92 8.70 9.20
C PRO A 40 10.60 7.68 8.28
N TYR A 41 11.71 7.11 8.74
CA TYR A 41 12.34 5.99 8.06
C TYR A 41 11.59 4.71 8.42
N VAL A 42 10.81 4.17 7.48
CA VAL A 42 10.14 2.88 7.64
C VAL A 42 10.95 1.83 6.92
N SER A 43 11.52 0.87 7.67
CA SER A 43 12.25 -0.24 7.07
C SER A 43 11.26 -1.14 6.32
N ARG A 44 11.48 -1.28 5.02
CA ARG A 44 10.77 -2.27 4.20
C ARG A 44 11.62 -3.52 4.17
N PRO A 45 11.17 -4.67 4.71
CA PRO A 45 11.92 -5.91 4.58
C PRO A 45 12.06 -6.25 3.10
N SER A 46 13.25 -6.72 2.70
CA SER A 46 13.46 -7.25 1.35
C SER A 46 12.57 -8.46 1.11
N ARG A 47 12.33 -8.80 -0.17
CA ARG A 47 11.57 -10.00 -0.55
C ARG A 47 12.14 -11.26 0.09
N THR A 48 13.47 -11.38 0.19
CA THR A 48 14.14 -12.50 0.87
C THR A 48 13.83 -12.54 2.37
N LYS A 49 13.97 -11.40 3.06
CA LYS A 49 13.60 -11.28 4.49
C LYS A 49 12.12 -11.57 4.75
N GLN A 50 11.24 -11.27 3.79
CA GLN A 50 9.83 -11.63 3.88
C GLN A 50 9.60 -13.14 3.76
N LEU A 51 10.29 -13.82 2.83
CA LEU A 51 10.19 -15.28 2.66
C LEU A 51 10.80 -16.06 3.84
N GLU A 52 11.84 -15.50 4.45
CA GLU A 52 12.45 -16.06 5.67
C GLU A 52 11.50 -16.01 6.88
N ASN A 53 10.52 -15.09 6.92
CA ASN A 53 9.59 -14.96 8.03
C ASN A 53 8.66 -16.20 8.12
N PRO A 54 8.79 -17.04 9.15
CA PRO A 54 7.99 -18.27 9.28
C PRO A 54 6.50 -17.97 9.49
N LYS A 55 6.14 -16.77 9.92
CA LYS A 55 4.76 -16.30 10.10
C LYS A 55 4.05 -15.96 8.80
N LEU A 56 4.80 -15.58 7.76
CA LEU A 56 4.28 -15.24 6.43
C LEU A 56 4.30 -16.43 5.47
N LYS A 57 4.89 -17.56 5.90
CA LYS A 57 4.74 -18.83 5.20
C LYS A 57 3.26 -19.17 5.23
N LEU A 58 2.59 -18.94 4.10
CA LEU A 58 1.31 -19.58 3.82
C LEU A 58 1.51 -21.05 4.18
N LYS A 59 0.63 -21.62 5.01
CA LYS A 59 0.58 -23.07 5.22
C LYS A 59 0.18 -23.66 3.88
N ALA A 60 1.15 -23.80 2.99
CA ALA A 60 0.99 -24.45 1.72
C ALA A 60 0.82 -25.93 2.05
N THR A 61 -0.42 -26.33 2.32
CA THR A 61 -0.86 -27.65 1.93
C THR A 61 -0.86 -27.62 0.41
N PRO A 62 0.10 -28.26 -0.30
CA PRO A 62 -0.06 -28.42 -1.73
C PRO A 62 -1.35 -29.20 -1.94
N THR A 63 -2.39 -28.55 -2.45
CA THR A 63 -3.65 -29.20 -2.84
C THR A 63 -3.48 -30.05 -4.11
N VAL A 64 -2.29 -29.99 -4.71
CA VAL A 64 -1.92 -30.76 -5.88
C VAL A 64 -1.10 -31.95 -5.40
N GLU A 65 -1.70 -33.12 -5.45
CA GLU A 65 -1.01 -34.39 -5.25
C GLU A 65 0.14 -34.48 -6.26
N VAL A 66 1.37 -34.59 -5.76
CA VAL A 66 2.56 -34.75 -6.61
C VAL A 66 2.41 -36.04 -7.42
N PRO A 67 2.37 -35.98 -8.77
CA PRO A 67 2.29 -37.17 -9.61
C PRO A 67 3.43 -38.14 -9.31
N GLU A 68 3.12 -39.43 -9.33
CA GLU A 68 4.05 -40.49 -8.92
C GLU A 68 5.35 -40.55 -9.75
N GLU A 69 5.33 -39.96 -10.94
CA GLU A 69 6.49 -39.82 -11.84
C GLU A 69 7.64 -39.02 -11.23
N PHE A 70 7.34 -38.05 -10.35
CA PHE A 70 8.35 -37.19 -9.72
C PHE A 70 8.85 -37.72 -8.36
N LYS A 71 8.36 -38.89 -7.91
CA LYS A 71 8.73 -39.48 -6.61
C LYS A 71 9.84 -40.53 -6.69
N LYS A 72 10.33 -40.86 -7.88
CA LYS A 72 11.44 -41.81 -8.07
C LYS A 72 12.74 -41.05 -8.37
N PRO A 73 13.86 -41.44 -7.74
CA PRO A 73 15.13 -40.70 -7.78
C PRO A 73 15.80 -40.73 -9.15
#